data_AF-A0A5R8N033-F1
#
_entry.id   AF-A0A5R8N033-F1
#
_cell.length_a   1.000
_cell.length_b   1.000
_cell.length_c   1.000
_cell.angle_alpha   90.00
_cell.angle_beta   90.00
_cell.angle_gamma   90.00
#
_symmetry.space_group_name_H-M   'P 1'
#
loop_
_entity.id
_entity.type
_entity.pdbx_description
1 polymer ?
#
loop_
_entity_poly.entity_id
_entity_poly.type
_entity_poly.pdbx_seq_one_letter_code
_entity_poly.pdbx_strand_id
1 'polypeptide(L)'
;MVEIPYSHLYPGLVLDAPAGAHDFLVLFGDESESRAQLVSDDTGRPVLRMGGYMTARGTVIDERLWTVRESVRRGDRIRLRLGRAVP
;
A
#
# COMPACT_ATOMS: atom_id res chain seq x y z
N MET A 1 -5.25 7.64 7.27
CA MET A 1 -4.48 6.45 7.67
C MET A 1 -5.17 5.20 7.15
N VAL A 2 -4.40 4.17 6.80
CA VAL A 2 -4.89 2.86 6.35
C VAL A 2 -4.29 1.81 7.28
N GLU A 3 -5.14 1.07 8.00
CA GLU A 3 -4.70 0.05 8.93
C GLU A 3 -4.71 -1.32 8.26
N ILE A 4 -3.65 -2.11 8.48
CA ILE A 4 -3.60 -3.50 8.06
C ILE A 4 -3.14 -4.39 9.22
N PRO A 5 -3.69 -5.60 9.41
CA PRO A 5 -3.40 -6.43 10.57
C PRO A 5 -2.08 -7.22 10.44
N TYR A 6 -1.24 -6.91 9.46
CA TYR A 6 0.00 -7.62 9.14
C TYR A 6 1.18 -6.68 9.32
N SER A 7 2.40 -7.21 9.41
CA SER A 7 3.64 -6.41 9.45
C SER A 7 4.23 -6.12 8.06
N HIS A 8 3.60 -6.61 7.00
CA HIS A 8 4.06 -6.44 5.62
C HIS A 8 2.95 -6.58 4.59
N LEU A 9 3.20 -5.98 3.43
CA LEU A 9 2.36 -6.15 2.25
C LEU A 9 2.65 -7.50 1.57
N TYR A 10 1.63 -8.07 0.94
CA TYR A 10 1.76 -9.31 0.17
C TYR A 10 0.75 -9.33 -0.99
N PRO A 11 0.98 -10.16 -2.04
CA PRO A 11 0.06 -10.25 -3.16
C PRO A 11 -1.34 -10.72 -2.74
N GLY A 12 -2.37 -9.99 -3.17
CA GLY A 12 -3.77 -10.26 -2.84
C GLY A 12 -4.29 -9.49 -1.62
N LEU A 13 -3.42 -8.84 -0.84
CA LEU A 13 -3.83 -7.94 0.24
C LEU A 13 -4.73 -6.83 -0.32
N VAL A 14 -5.78 -6.49 0.41
CA VAL A 14 -6.70 -5.40 0.06
C VAL A 14 -6.46 -4.22 0.99
N LEU A 15 -6.09 -3.08 0.42
CA LEU A 15 -6.03 -1.81 1.14
C LEU A 15 -7.34 -1.06 0.93
N ASP A 16 -7.89 -0.51 2.01
CA ASP A 16 -9.00 0.44 1.95
C ASP A 16 -8.44 1.84 2.25
N ALA A 17 -8.32 2.67 1.22
CA ALA A 17 -7.69 3.98 1.27
C ALA A 17 -8.70 5.10 0.96
N PRO A 18 -8.45 6.36 1.35
CA PRO A 18 -9.27 7.48 0.90
C PRO A 18 -9.16 7.65 -0.64
N ALA A 19 -10.29 7.75 -1.33
CA ALA A 19 -10.35 7.78 -2.80
C ALA A 19 -9.76 9.05 -3.44
N GLY A 20 -9.61 10.13 -2.67
CA GLY A 20 -9.01 11.39 -3.13
C GLY A 20 -7.56 11.59 -2.68
N ALA A 21 -6.99 10.64 -1.93
CA ALA A 21 -5.63 10.75 -1.42
C ALA A 21 -4.66 10.00 -2.33
N HIS A 22 -3.67 10.72 -2.86
CA HIS A 22 -2.54 10.11 -3.59
C HIS A 22 -1.41 9.69 -2.66
N ASP A 23 -1.43 10.12 -1.40
CA ASP A 23 -0.51 9.72 -0.35
C ASP A 23 -1.27 9.47 0.96
N PHE A 24 -0.85 8.45 1.70
CA PHE A 24 -1.44 8.09 2.98
C PHE A 24 -0.46 7.31 3.85
N LEU A 25 -0.61 7.42 5.16
CA LEU A 25 0.08 6.56 6.13
C LEU A 25 -0.60 5.19 6.19
N VAL A 26 0.21 4.14 6.18
CA VAL A 26 -0.17 2.77 6.49
C VAL A 26 0.35 2.43 7.88
N LEU A 27 -0.55 2.02 8.76
CA LEU A 27 -0.24 1.49 10.08
C LEU A 27 -0.34 -0.04 10.01
N PHE A 28 0.77 -0.71 10.30
CA PHE A 28 0.86 -2.16 10.31
C PHE A 28 0.43 -2.72 11.68
N GLY A 29 0.08 -4.00 11.70
CA GLY A 29 -0.41 -4.68 12.92
C GLY A 29 0.67 -4.88 14.00
N ASP A 30 1.94 -4.60 13.67
CA ASP A 30 3.05 -4.56 14.62
C ASP A 30 3.42 -3.12 15.03
N GLU A 31 2.51 -2.16 14.83
CA GLU A 31 2.66 -0.73 15.15
C GLU A 31 3.74 0.00 14.33
N SER A 32 4.37 -0.67 13.37
CA SER A 32 5.22 0.01 12.40
C SER A 32 4.39 0.83 11.43
N GLU A 33 4.96 1.93 10.95
CA GLU A 33 4.29 2.84 10.02
C GLU A 33 5.15 3.06 8.77
N SER A 34 4.48 3.23 7.64
CA SER A 34 5.13 3.70 6.42
C SER A 34 4.20 4.58 5.60
N ARG A 35 4.80 5.48 4.81
CA ARG A 35 4.06 6.27 3.84
C ARG A 35 3.87 5.47 2.56
N ALA A 36 2.63 5.42 2.09
CA ALA A 36 2.27 4.87 0.80
C ALA A 36 1.83 5.99 -0.15
N GLN A 37 2.11 5.80 -1.43
CA GLN A 37 1.67 6.68 -2.51
C GLN A 37 1.00 5.85 -3.60
N LEU A 38 -0.16 6.31 -4.06
CA LEU A 38 -0.84 5.75 -5.22
C LEU A 38 -0.44 6.57 -6.45
N VAL A 39 0.41 5.99 -7.29
CA VAL A 39 0.92 6.58 -8.53
C VAL A 39 0.37 5.83 -9.73
N SER A 40 0.51 6.40 -10.93
CA SER A 40 0.23 5.71 -12.19
C SER A 40 1.54 5.33 -12.87
N ASP A 41 1.58 4.13 -13.47
CA ASP A 41 2.66 3.77 -14.39
C ASP A 41 2.52 4.48 -15.75
N ASP A 42 3.48 4.25 -16.65
CA ASP A 42 3.49 4.84 -18.00
C ASP A 42 2.30 4.44 -18.87
N THR A 43 1.55 3.40 -18.47
CA THR A 43 0.32 2.95 -19.13
C THR A 43 -0.94 3.50 -18.47
N GLY A 44 -0.80 4.35 -17.46
CA GLY A 44 -1.88 4.92 -16.66
C GLY A 44 -2.44 3.99 -15.60
N ARG A 45 -1.87 2.79 -15.40
CA ARG A 45 -2.37 1.82 -14.41
C ARG A 45 -1.92 2.20 -13.01
N PRO A 46 -2.77 2.03 -11.98
CA PRO A 46 -2.39 2.33 -10.61
C PRO A 46 -1.30 1.38 -10.10
N VAL A 47 -0.31 1.96 -9.42
CA VAL A 47 0.78 1.29 -8.72
C VAL A 47 0.87 1.89 -7.33
N LEU A 48 1.04 1.05 -6.32
CA LEU A 48 1.28 1.50 -4.96
C LEU A 48 2.78 1.53 -4.71
N ARG A 49 3.33 2.72 -4.43
CA ARG A 49 4.67 2.88 -3.87
C ARG A 49 4.58 2.83 -2.36
N MET A 50 5.28 1.90 -1.74
CA MET A 50 5.36 1.77 -0.30
C MET A 50 6.76 2.16 0.16
N GLY A 51 6.87 3.20 0.99
CA GLY A 51 8.15 3.64 1.57
C GLY A 51 8.77 2.53 2.43
N GLY A 52 10.10 2.61 2.59
CA GLY A 52 10.80 1.69 3.48
C GLY A 52 10.41 1.90 4.94
N TYR A 53 10.48 0.85 5.74
CA TYR A 53 10.13 0.87 7.16
C TYR A 53 10.85 -0.24 7.93
N MET A 54 10.86 -0.12 9.25
CA MET A 54 11.39 -1.14 10.15
C MET A 54 10.23 -1.76 10.92
N THR A 55 10.13 -3.10 10.88
CA THR A 55 9.14 -3.83 11.70
C THR A 55 9.50 -3.72 13.19
N ALA A 56 8.55 -3.97 14.09
CA ALA A 56 8.83 -3.98 15.53
C ALA A 56 9.91 -5.00 15.94
N ARG A 57 10.18 -6.01 15.10
CA ARG A 57 11.26 -7.00 15.29
C ARG A 57 12.62 -6.57 14.74
N GLY A 58 12.76 -5.33 14.27
CA GLY A 58 14.00 -4.79 13.72
C GLY A 58 14.30 -5.24 12.29
N THR A 59 13.33 -5.85 11.59
CA THR A 59 13.52 -6.19 10.16
C THR A 59 13.33 -4.95 9.32
N VAL A 60 14.37 -4.55 8.58
CA VAL A 60 14.29 -3.47 7.60
C VAL A 60 13.63 -3.99 6.33
N ILE A 61 12.58 -3.28 5.89
CA ILE A 61 11.93 -3.48 4.61
C ILE A 61 12.21 -2.24 3.77
N ASP A 62 12.93 -2.43 2.67
CA ASP A 62 13.20 -1.35 1.74
C ASP A 62 11.92 -0.86 1.04
N GLU A 63 12.00 0.34 0.47
CA GLU A 63 10.96 0.86 -0.40
C GLU A 63 10.63 -0.16 -1.50
N ARG A 64 9.34 -0.32 -1.79
CA ARG A 64 8.87 -1.29 -2.79
C ARG A 64 7.64 -0.80 -3.54
N LEU A 65 7.65 -1.02 -4.84
CA LEU A 65 6.49 -0.83 -5.70
C LEU A 65 5.62 -2.09 -5.71
N TRP A 66 4.31 -1.92 -5.77
CA TRP A 66 3.32 -2.99 -5.84
C TRP A 66 2.35 -2.72 -6.96
N THR A 67 2.15 -3.69 -7.86
CA THR A 67 1.09 -3.55 -8.87
C THR A 67 -0.28 -3.55 -8.19
N VAL A 68 -1.25 -2.82 -8.74
CA VAL A 68 -2.65 -2.91 -8.31
C VAL A 68 -3.42 -3.75 -9.33
N ARG A 69 -4.00 -4.87 -8.89
CA ARG A 69 -4.77 -5.77 -9.76
C ARG A 69 -6.20 -5.33 -9.93
N GLU A 70 -6.79 -4.79 -8.87
CA GLU A 70 -8.17 -4.28 -8.87
C GLU A 70 -8.24 -3.01 -8.04
N SER A 71 -8.99 -2.03 -8.54
CA SER A 71 -9.29 -0.78 -7.84
C SER A 71 -10.79 -0.52 -7.91
N VAL A 72 -11.46 -0.53 -6.76
CA VAL A 72 -12.92 -0.31 -6.69
C VAL A 72 -13.20 0.90 -5.82
N ARG A 73 -13.71 1.97 -6.42
CA ARG A 73 -14.15 3.17 -5.68
C ARG A 73 -15.53 2.92 -5.06
N ARG A 74 -15.68 3.29 -3.78
CA ARG A 74 -16.93 3.26 -3.02
C ARG A 74 -17.04 4.56 -2.23
N GLY A 75 -17.74 5.54 -2.81
CA GLY A 75 -17.86 6.88 -2.22
C GLY A 75 -16.50 7.59 -2.10
N ASP A 76 -16.13 7.90 -0.88
CA ASP A 76 -14.88 8.55 -0.47
C ASP A 76 -13.73 7.55 -0.22
N ARG A 77 -13.96 6.25 -0.43
CA ARG A 77 -12.98 5.17 -0.25
C ARG A 77 -12.64 4.48 -1.57
N ILE A 78 -11.43 3.95 -1.66
CA ILE A 78 -10.97 3.10 -2.75
C ILE A 78 -10.36 1.83 -2.17
N ARG A 79 -10.86 0.70 -2.66
CA ARG A 79 -10.30 -0.62 -2.34
C ARG A 79 -9.30 -1.00 -3.41
N LEU A 80 -8.06 -1.25 -3.00
CA LEU A 80 -6.95 -1.63 -3.86
C LEU A 80 -6.53 -3.06 -3.54
N ARG A 81 -6.70 -4.00 -4.49
CA ARG A 81 -6.14 -5.35 -4.37
C ARG A 81 -4.73 -5.35 -4.91
N LEU A 82 -3.75 -5.61 -4.06
CA LEU A 82 -2.35 -5.65 -4.44
C LEU A 82 -2.04 -6.88 -5.29
N GLY A 83 -1.15 -6.69 -6.25
CA GLY A 83 -0.56 -7.73 -7.06
C GLY A 83 0.85 -8.06 -6.58
N ARG A 84 1.76 -8.26 -7.53
CA ARG A 84 3.15 -8.58 -7.20
C ARG A 84 3.91 -7.33 -6.80
N ALA A 85 4.87 -7.50 -5.91
CA ALA A 85 5.96 -6.55 -5.81
C ALA A 85 6.69 -6.46 -7.14
N VAL A 86 7.03 -5.25 -7.55
CA VAL A 86 7.89 -4.99 -8.71
C VAL A 86 9.32 -4.72 -8.21
N PRO A 87 10.35 -5.18 -8.95
CA PRO A 87 11.74 -4.89 -8.63
C PRO A 87 12.05 -3.40 -8.60
#